data_AF-A0A5J4N613-F1
#
_entry.id   AF-A0A5J4N613-F1
#
_cell.length_a   1.000
_cell.length_b   1.000
_cell.length_c   1.000
_cell.angle_alpha   90.00
_cell.angle_beta   90.00
_cell.angle_gamma   90.00
#
_symmetry.space_group_name_H-M   'P 1'
#
loop_
_entity.id
_entity.type
_entity.pdbx_description
1 polymer ?
#
loop_
_entity_poly.entity_id
_entity_poly.type
_entity_poly.pdbx_seq_one_letter_code
_entity_poly.pdbx_strand_id
1 'polypeptide(L)'
;MSLTISSRVIPSCKTIEKDTGGNRKIPRRLKPIVNKDARRIYVKHKLEVMTNFTKLDIDWYRLDFYENICLNLLQAGYQRTYSELFQLVEMDKHRRIKAGLDSATSTTVPLSKQIGKLQAMLKFMIDAENANATQNYDEMYKKYLATANFFRAQKDDQWLVRHFLYKCNHIANKAVCVMNFLSNKKANAEDKIQRSTFGQLQETANRRLTESSYHIVKFDSDTGKYDRITDLVNMQNI
;
A
#
# COMPACT_ATOMS: atom_id res chain seq x y z
N MET A 1 -7.44 26.08 43.27
CA MET A 1 -8.31 24.99 43.77
C MET A 1 -8.10 23.78 42.88
N SER A 2 -7.60 22.71 43.50
CA SER A 2 -6.92 21.60 42.84
C SER A 2 -7.88 20.51 42.37
N LEU A 3 -7.54 19.86 41.25
CA LEU A 3 -8.22 18.69 40.70
C LEU A 3 -7.89 17.45 41.56
N THR A 4 -8.90 16.82 42.16
CA THR A 4 -8.77 15.55 42.89
C THR A 4 -9.34 14.38 42.10
N ILE A 5 -8.46 13.40 41.85
CA ILE A 5 -8.75 12.13 41.19
C ILE A 5 -9.46 11.21 42.19
N SER A 6 -10.65 10.71 41.82
CA SER A 6 -11.40 9.74 42.62
C SER A 6 -10.83 8.33 42.39
N SER A 7 -10.15 7.80 43.41
CA SER A 7 -9.75 6.40 43.48
C SER A 7 -10.93 5.56 43.97
N ARG A 8 -11.30 4.51 43.22
CA ARG A 8 -12.20 3.48 43.73
C ARG A 8 -11.40 2.47 44.53
N VAL A 9 -11.71 2.45 45.82
CA VAL A 9 -11.27 1.51 46.84
C VAL A 9 -11.89 0.13 46.56
N ILE A 10 -11.05 -0.90 46.51
CA ILE A 10 -11.44 -2.32 46.44
C ILE A 10 -11.77 -2.78 47.87
N PRO A 11 -12.85 -3.56 48.11
CA PRO A 11 -13.20 -3.99 49.46
C PRO A 11 -12.21 -5.02 50.00
N SER A 12 -11.75 -4.74 51.22
CA SER A 12 -11.02 -5.63 52.12
C SER A 12 -11.83 -6.91 52.39
N CYS A 13 -11.25 -8.08 52.13
CA CYS A 13 -11.78 -9.36 52.55
C CYS A 13 -10.74 -10.08 53.42
N LYS A 14 -11.02 -10.01 54.73
CA LYS A 14 -10.79 -10.97 55.81
C LYS A 14 -9.60 -11.95 55.68
N THR A 15 -8.68 -11.78 56.62
CA THR A 15 -7.76 -12.80 57.13
C THR A 15 -8.51 -14.09 57.50
N ILE A 16 -8.11 -15.21 56.91
CA ILE A 16 -8.32 -16.55 57.47
C ILE A 16 -6.94 -17.15 57.70
N GLU A 17 -6.88 -17.83 58.84
CA GLU A 17 -5.71 -18.23 59.59
C GLU A 17 -4.90 -19.35 58.93
N LYS A 18 -3.71 -19.55 59.51
CA LYS A 18 -2.65 -20.45 59.08
C LYS A 18 -3.09 -21.91 59.18
N ASP A 19 -3.04 -22.62 58.06
CA ASP A 19 -2.83 -24.06 58.05
C ASP A 19 -1.38 -24.40 57.72
N THR A 20 -0.86 -25.32 58.53
CA THR A 20 0.52 -25.75 58.61
C THR A 20 0.80 -26.86 57.61
N GLY A 21 2.02 -26.88 57.06
CA GLY A 21 2.63 -28.09 56.47
C GLY A 21 2.08 -28.53 55.10
N GLY A 22 2.68 -28.03 54.02
CA GLY A 22 2.37 -28.51 52.67
C GLY A 22 3.50 -28.27 51.68
N ASN A 23 4.24 -29.34 51.40
CA ASN A 23 5.37 -29.44 50.49
C ASN A 23 5.17 -28.67 49.16
N ARG A 24 5.97 -27.61 48.91
CA ARG A 24 5.97 -26.86 47.65
C ARG A 24 6.45 -27.75 46.50
N LYS A 25 5.52 -28.38 45.78
CA LYS A 25 5.82 -29.10 44.54
C LYS A 25 6.21 -28.10 43.46
N ILE A 26 7.51 -27.95 43.25
CA ILE A 26 8.10 -27.37 42.03
C ILE A 26 7.47 -28.13 40.83
N PRO A 27 6.98 -27.45 39.77
CA PRO A 27 6.43 -28.15 38.62
C PRO A 27 7.53 -29.04 38.02
N ARG A 28 7.30 -30.36 38.04
CA ARG A 28 8.23 -31.33 37.47
C ARG A 28 8.35 -31.05 35.97
N ARG A 29 9.59 -30.86 35.51
CA ARG A 29 9.94 -30.85 34.09
C ARG A 29 9.28 -32.06 33.43
N LEU A 30 8.43 -31.84 32.43
CA LEU A 30 7.76 -32.92 31.72
C LEU A 30 8.81 -33.88 31.16
N LYS A 31 8.67 -35.18 31.45
CA LYS A 31 9.55 -36.20 30.89
C LYS A 31 9.24 -36.35 29.40
N PRO A 32 10.25 -36.64 28.55
CA PRO A 32 10.00 -36.97 27.14
C PRO A 32 9.00 -38.12 27.06
N ILE A 33 8.04 -37.99 26.15
CA ILE A 33 7.08 -39.06 25.87
C ILE A 33 7.86 -40.22 25.23
N VAL A 34 8.13 -41.25 26.03
CA VAL A 34 8.66 -42.53 25.53
C VAL A 34 7.46 -43.37 25.14
N ASN A 35 6.93 -43.16 23.95
CA ASN A 35 6.00 -44.10 23.36
C ASN A 35 6.40 -44.32 21.89
N LYS A 36 7.03 -45.47 21.63
CA LYS A 36 7.64 -45.82 20.35
C LYS A 36 6.64 -46.29 19.29
N ASP A 37 5.35 -46.47 19.61
CA ASP A 37 4.43 -47.20 18.73
C ASP A 37 3.13 -46.46 18.37
N ALA A 38 3.06 -45.14 18.56
CA ALA A 38 1.98 -44.34 17.97
C ALA A 38 2.23 -44.18 16.46
N ARG A 39 1.77 -45.19 15.71
CA ARG A 39 1.66 -45.23 14.25
C ARG A 39 1.43 -43.84 13.67
N ARG A 40 2.49 -43.25 13.11
CA ARG A 40 2.38 -42.22 12.08
C ARG A 40 1.58 -42.84 10.95
N ILE A 41 0.29 -42.51 10.86
CA ILE A 41 -0.50 -42.73 9.66
C ILE A 41 0.08 -41.76 8.63
N TYR A 42 1.17 -42.18 8.00
CA TYR A 42 1.58 -41.60 6.75
C TYR A 42 0.59 -42.08 5.72
N VAL A 43 -0.35 -41.21 5.36
CA VAL A 43 -0.98 -41.31 4.06
C VAL A 43 0.18 -41.24 3.07
N LYS A 44 0.51 -42.40 2.50
CA LYS A 44 1.58 -42.59 1.52
C LYS A 44 1.11 -41.99 0.19
N HIS A 45 0.86 -40.69 0.16
CA HIS A 45 0.99 -39.96 -1.08
C HIS A 45 2.45 -40.07 -1.47
N LYS A 46 2.70 -40.65 -2.64
CA LYS A 46 4.00 -40.67 -3.29
C LYS A 46 4.42 -39.21 -3.52
N LEU A 47 4.98 -38.59 -2.49
CA LEU A 47 5.68 -37.33 -2.61
C LEU A 47 6.97 -37.69 -3.33
N GLU A 48 7.00 -37.50 -4.64
CA GLU A 48 8.26 -37.38 -5.36
C GLU A 48 8.97 -36.17 -4.73
N VAL A 49 9.79 -36.45 -3.71
CA VAL A 49 10.54 -35.44 -2.98
C VAL A 49 11.50 -34.84 -4.00
N MET A 50 11.15 -33.70 -4.58
CA MET A 50 12.09 -32.85 -5.30
C MET A 50 13.18 -32.48 -4.28
N THR A 51 14.36 -33.10 -4.38
CA THR A 51 15.36 -33.08 -3.31
C THR A 51 16.10 -31.75 -3.16
N ASN A 52 15.82 -30.76 -4.00
CA ASN A 52 16.58 -29.51 -4.03
C ASN A 52 15.66 -28.28 -4.10
N PHE A 53 14.89 -28.00 -3.04
CA PHE A 53 14.23 -26.70 -2.92
C PHE A 53 15.27 -25.65 -2.52
N THR A 54 15.36 -24.56 -3.28
CA THR A 54 16.13 -23.39 -2.86
C THR A 54 15.45 -22.71 -1.68
N LYS A 55 16.18 -21.89 -0.94
CA LYS A 55 15.59 -21.09 0.16
C LYS A 55 14.38 -20.28 -0.31
N LEU A 56 14.43 -19.80 -1.55
CA LEU A 56 13.35 -19.03 -2.19
C LEU A 56 12.11 -19.89 -2.42
N ASP A 57 12.26 -21.14 -2.88
CA ASP A 57 11.12 -22.06 -3.09
C ASP A 57 10.41 -22.40 -1.77
N ILE A 58 11.17 -22.54 -0.68
CA ILE A 58 10.63 -22.78 0.66
C ILE A 58 9.88 -21.54 1.16
N ASP A 59 10.43 -20.35 0.96
CA ASP A 59 9.78 -19.10 1.37
C ASP A 59 8.48 -18.87 0.59
N TRP A 60 8.46 -19.14 -0.72
CA TRP A 60 7.26 -19.06 -1.57
C TRP A 60 6.11 -19.93 -1.08
N TYR A 61 6.41 -21.13 -0.58
CA TYR A 61 5.40 -22.05 -0.06
C TYR A 61 4.86 -21.65 1.33
N ARG A 62 5.64 -20.88 2.10
CA ARG A 62 5.29 -20.51 3.49
C ARG A 62 4.57 -19.17 3.60
N LEU A 63 4.75 -18.31 2.62
CA LEU A 63 4.27 -16.93 2.64
C LEU A 63 2.95 -16.76 1.89
N ASP A 64 2.14 -15.80 2.36
CA ASP A 64 0.93 -15.42 1.66
C ASP A 64 1.27 -14.78 0.30
N PHE A 65 0.32 -14.82 -0.64
CA PHE A 65 0.53 -14.27 -1.99
C PHE A 65 1.03 -12.82 -2.00
N TYR A 66 0.47 -11.96 -1.13
CA TYR A 66 0.90 -10.57 -0.98
C TYR A 66 2.35 -10.45 -0.49
N GLU A 67 2.75 -11.27 0.48
CA GLU A 67 4.11 -11.27 1.03
C GLU A 67 5.12 -11.72 -0.03
N ASN A 68 4.77 -12.71 -0.84
CA ASN A 68 5.56 -13.14 -1.98
C ASN A 68 5.72 -12.02 -3.03
N ILE A 69 4.67 -11.27 -3.35
CA ILE A 69 4.78 -10.09 -4.22
C ILE A 69 5.77 -9.08 -3.64
N CYS A 70 5.65 -8.76 -2.35
CA CYS A 70 6.53 -7.81 -1.67
C CYS A 70 7.99 -8.23 -1.77
N LEU A 71 8.29 -9.51 -1.50
CA LEU A 71 9.65 -10.04 -1.63
C LEU A 71 10.15 -9.96 -3.08
N ASN A 72 9.33 -10.35 -4.05
CA ASN A 72 9.70 -10.29 -5.46
C ASN A 72 10.03 -8.86 -5.91
N LEU A 73 9.26 -7.86 -5.47
CA LEU A 73 9.53 -6.46 -5.78
C LEU A 73 10.86 -5.98 -5.18
N LEU A 74 11.12 -6.33 -3.93
CA LEU A 74 12.36 -5.95 -3.25
C LEU A 74 13.57 -6.61 -3.90
N GLN A 75 13.48 -7.89 -4.26
CA GLN A 75 14.56 -8.62 -4.94
C GLN A 75 14.82 -8.08 -6.35
N ALA A 76 13.76 -7.71 -7.09
CA ALA A 76 13.88 -7.11 -8.41
C ALA A 76 14.31 -5.63 -8.40
N GLY A 77 14.41 -5.00 -7.22
CA GLY A 77 14.84 -3.61 -7.07
C GLY A 77 13.74 -2.56 -7.22
N TYR A 78 12.46 -2.97 -7.27
CA TYR A 78 11.29 -2.09 -7.40
C TYR A 78 10.84 -1.51 -6.05
N GLN A 79 11.71 -0.69 -5.44
CA GLN A 79 11.50 -0.15 -4.10
C GLN A 79 10.33 0.86 -4.04
N ARG A 80 10.11 1.64 -5.12
CA ARG A 80 9.04 2.64 -5.14
C ARG A 80 7.68 1.98 -5.28
N THR A 81 7.58 1.01 -6.20
CA THR A 81 6.39 0.17 -6.36
C THR A 81 6.06 -0.56 -5.07
N TYR A 82 7.05 -1.15 -4.40
CA TYR A 82 6.87 -1.79 -3.09
C TYR A 82 6.30 -0.82 -2.06
N SER A 83 6.92 0.35 -1.91
CA SER A 83 6.52 1.35 -0.92
C SER A 83 5.08 1.84 -1.14
N GLU A 84 4.71 2.06 -2.40
CA GLU A 84 3.37 2.49 -2.77
C GLU A 84 2.32 1.38 -2.58
N LEU A 85 2.66 0.13 -2.94
CA LEU A 85 1.80 -1.01 -2.69
C LEU A 85 1.55 -1.21 -1.19
N PHE A 86 2.60 -1.11 -0.37
CA PHE A 86 2.50 -1.20 1.07
C PHE A 86 1.58 -0.12 1.65
N GLN A 87 1.74 1.12 1.19
CA GLN A 87 0.85 2.24 1.59
C GLN A 87 -0.60 1.98 1.21
N LEU A 88 -0.87 1.43 0.03
CA LEU A 88 -2.24 1.12 -0.42
C LEU A 88 -2.91 0.05 0.46
N VAL A 89 -2.17 -1.00 0.84
CA VAL A 89 -2.69 -2.04 1.74
C VAL A 89 -2.94 -1.49 3.14
N GLU A 90 -2.04 -0.66 3.67
CA GLU A 90 -2.28 0.00 4.95
C GLU A 90 -3.45 0.98 4.87
N MET A 91 -3.63 1.73 3.78
CA MET A 91 -4.79 2.59 3.57
C MET A 91 -6.11 1.78 3.57
N ASP A 92 -6.16 0.63 2.91
CA ASP A 92 -7.33 -0.26 2.94
C ASP A 92 -7.65 -0.72 4.37
N LYS A 93 -6.62 -1.15 5.11
CA LYS A 93 -6.75 -1.57 6.51
C LYS A 93 -7.28 -0.43 7.40
N HIS A 94 -6.72 0.77 7.30
CA HIS A 94 -7.18 1.93 8.08
C HIS A 94 -8.61 2.33 7.73
N ARG A 95 -8.98 2.27 6.44
CA ARG A 95 -10.36 2.53 5.99
C ARG A 95 -11.35 1.53 6.61
N ARG A 96 -10.99 0.24 6.62
CA ARG A 96 -11.81 -0.83 7.21
C ARG A 96 -12.00 -0.65 8.72
N ILE A 97 -10.91 -0.34 9.43
CA ILE A 97 -10.97 -0.06 10.88
C ILE A 97 -11.89 1.14 11.15
N LYS A 98 -11.76 2.22 10.36
CA LYS A 98 -12.58 3.44 10.51
C LYS A 98 -14.06 3.21 10.20
N ALA A 99 -14.36 2.35 9.22
CA ALA A 99 -15.73 2.08 8.82
C ALA A 99 -16.49 1.19 9.83
N GLY A 100 -15.77 0.43 10.67
CA GLY A 100 -16.37 -0.42 11.69
C GLY A 100 -16.97 -1.72 11.14
N LEU A 101 -17.33 -2.64 12.06
CA LEU A 101 -17.71 -4.02 11.76
C LEU A 101 -18.99 -4.13 10.91
N ASP A 102 -19.93 -3.19 11.08
CA ASP A 102 -21.24 -3.19 10.41
C ASP A 102 -21.25 -2.49 9.04
N SER A 103 -20.09 -2.02 8.56
CA SER A 103 -19.99 -1.36 7.26
C SER A 103 -19.93 -2.36 6.11
N ALA A 104 -20.52 -2.01 4.96
CA ALA A 104 -20.39 -2.79 3.71
C ALA A 104 -18.91 -3.03 3.31
N THR A 105 -18.00 -2.16 3.74
CA THR A 105 -16.54 -2.32 3.55
C THR A 105 -15.91 -3.41 4.40
N SER A 106 -16.54 -3.84 5.49
CA SER A 106 -16.09 -4.98 6.31
C SER A 106 -16.30 -6.31 5.57
N THR A 107 -17.39 -6.43 4.82
CA THR A 107 -17.79 -7.65 4.10
C THR A 107 -16.95 -7.92 2.85
N THR A 108 -16.32 -6.89 2.25
CA THR A 108 -15.48 -7.08 1.06
C THR A 108 -14.13 -7.69 1.42
N VAL A 109 -13.55 -8.50 0.52
CA VAL A 109 -12.23 -9.12 0.73
C VAL A 109 -11.14 -8.03 0.85
N PRO A 110 -10.19 -8.10 1.79
CA PRO A 110 -9.07 -7.15 1.90
C PRO A 110 -8.24 -7.06 0.61
N LEU A 111 -7.71 -5.88 0.29
CA LEU A 111 -6.90 -5.67 -0.91
C LEU A 111 -5.72 -6.66 -1.00
N SER A 112 -5.09 -6.97 0.13
CA SER A 112 -3.97 -7.94 0.22
C SER A 112 -4.34 -9.36 -0.22
N LYS A 113 -5.62 -9.72 -0.20
CA LYS A 113 -6.11 -11.05 -0.60
C LYS A 113 -6.71 -11.07 -2.01
N GLN A 114 -6.87 -9.92 -2.66
CA GLN A 114 -7.44 -9.81 -4.00
C GLN A 114 -6.37 -9.97 -5.08
N ILE A 115 -5.98 -11.21 -5.34
CA ILE A 115 -4.91 -11.59 -6.28
C ILE A 115 -5.02 -10.87 -7.63
N GLY A 116 -6.19 -10.95 -8.28
CA GLY A 116 -6.39 -10.37 -9.61
C GLY A 116 -6.24 -8.84 -9.65
N LYS A 117 -6.72 -8.14 -8.62
CA LYS A 117 -6.59 -6.67 -8.55
C LYS A 117 -5.16 -6.26 -8.28
N LEU A 118 -4.48 -6.97 -7.37
CA LEU A 118 -3.06 -6.74 -7.07
C LEU A 118 -2.19 -6.93 -8.32
N GLN A 119 -2.39 -8.01 -9.08
CA GLN A 119 -1.63 -8.25 -10.30
C GLN A 119 -1.86 -7.15 -11.35
N ALA A 120 -3.11 -6.73 -11.55
CA ALA A 120 -3.44 -5.66 -12.49
C ALA A 120 -2.79 -4.33 -12.09
N MET A 121 -2.87 -3.94 -10.81
CA MET A 121 -2.20 -2.74 -10.29
C MET A 121 -0.69 -2.82 -10.46
N LEU A 122 -0.12 -3.95 -10.09
CA LEU A 122 1.32 -4.13 -10.04
C LEU A 122 1.96 -3.98 -11.41
N LYS A 123 1.33 -4.54 -12.46
CA LYS A 123 1.77 -4.39 -13.83
C LYS A 123 1.98 -2.91 -14.20
N PHE A 124 0.97 -2.08 -13.97
CA PHE A 124 1.05 -0.66 -14.31
C PHE A 124 2.03 0.11 -13.42
N MET A 125 2.14 -0.25 -12.15
CA MET A 125 3.07 0.42 -11.21
C MET A 125 4.54 0.12 -11.56
N ILE A 126 4.86 -1.12 -11.91
CA ILE A 126 6.20 -1.51 -12.37
C ILE A 126 6.55 -0.75 -13.66
N ASP A 127 5.62 -0.72 -14.63
CA ASP A 127 5.81 0.03 -15.88
C ASP A 127 6.03 1.54 -15.61
N ALA A 128 5.32 2.11 -14.63
CA ALA A 128 5.50 3.50 -14.23
C ALA A 128 6.86 3.75 -13.55
N GLU A 129 7.34 2.82 -12.73
CA GLU A 129 8.67 2.90 -12.11
C GLU A 129 9.78 2.83 -13.15
N ASN A 130 9.65 1.93 -14.15
CA ASN A 130 10.55 1.85 -15.30
C ASN A 130 10.56 3.16 -16.10
N ALA A 131 9.39 3.74 -16.38
CA ALA A 131 9.29 5.03 -17.06
C ALA A 131 9.98 6.15 -16.27
N ASN A 132 9.79 6.18 -14.95
CA ASN A 132 10.44 7.13 -14.08
C ASN A 132 11.98 6.93 -14.01
N ALA A 133 12.48 5.70 -14.14
CA ALA A 133 13.93 5.45 -14.24
C ALA A 133 14.54 6.13 -15.48
N THR A 134 13.78 6.19 -16.58
CA THR A 134 14.15 6.93 -17.81
C THR A 134 13.75 8.42 -17.78
N GLN A 135 13.29 8.94 -16.64
CA GLN A 135 12.78 10.32 -16.47
C GLN A 135 11.63 10.71 -17.41
N ASN A 136 10.89 9.72 -17.94
CA ASN A 136 9.75 9.96 -18.80
C ASN A 136 8.48 10.15 -17.97
N TYR A 137 8.22 11.40 -17.56
CA TYR A 137 7.06 11.74 -16.75
C TYR A 137 5.72 11.60 -17.50
N ASP A 138 5.71 11.79 -18.83
CA ASP A 138 4.51 11.63 -19.64
C ASP A 138 4.06 10.15 -19.68
N GLU A 139 5.00 9.23 -19.87
CA GLU A 139 4.69 7.80 -19.85
C GLU A 139 4.28 7.34 -18.44
N MET A 140 4.97 7.81 -17.39
CA MET A 140 4.59 7.54 -16.01
C MET A 140 3.14 7.99 -15.73
N TYR A 141 2.77 9.20 -16.16
CA TYR A 141 1.41 9.72 -16.05
C TYR A 141 0.39 8.81 -16.74
N LYS A 142 0.66 8.40 -17.99
CA LYS A 142 -0.24 7.51 -18.76
C LYS A 142 -0.46 6.18 -18.06
N LYS A 143 0.58 5.57 -17.48
CA LYS A 143 0.45 4.29 -16.76
C LYS A 143 -0.47 4.42 -15.55
N TYR A 144 -0.28 5.45 -14.71
CA TYR A 144 -1.16 5.66 -13.56
C TYR A 144 -2.59 6.03 -13.96
N LEU A 145 -2.78 6.79 -15.04
CA LEU A 145 -4.11 7.09 -15.56
C LEU A 145 -4.81 5.83 -16.09
N ALA A 146 -4.08 4.94 -16.75
CA ALA A 146 -4.60 3.64 -17.18
C ALA A 146 -5.04 2.79 -15.97
N THR A 147 -4.25 2.76 -14.89
CA THR A 147 -4.64 2.12 -13.62
C THR A 147 -5.92 2.71 -13.05
N ALA A 148 -6.03 4.04 -13.00
CA ALA A 148 -7.23 4.71 -12.50
C ALA A 148 -8.47 4.35 -13.34
N ASN A 149 -8.34 4.32 -14.66
CA ASN A 149 -9.43 3.96 -15.57
C ASN A 149 -9.84 2.49 -15.44
N PHE A 150 -8.91 1.58 -15.18
CA PHE A 150 -9.21 0.16 -14.92
C PHE A 150 -10.13 -0.01 -13.71
N PHE A 151 -9.91 0.77 -12.64
CA PHE A 151 -10.76 0.72 -11.43
C PHE A 151 -12.03 1.56 -11.54
N ARG A 152 -12.15 2.46 -12.52
CA ARG A 152 -13.30 3.37 -12.66
C ARG A 152 -14.63 2.62 -12.86
N ALA A 153 -14.60 1.44 -13.48
CA ALA A 153 -15.78 0.60 -13.66
C ALA A 153 -16.27 -0.08 -12.37
N GLN A 154 -15.44 -0.14 -11.32
CA GLN A 154 -15.74 -0.87 -10.07
C GLN A 154 -16.22 0.12 -9.00
N LYS A 155 -17.48 -0.03 -8.55
CA LYS A 155 -18.10 0.87 -7.57
C LYS A 155 -17.48 0.79 -6.17
N ASP A 156 -16.88 -0.34 -5.81
CA ASP A 156 -16.24 -0.53 -4.50
C ASP A 156 -14.82 0.07 -4.44
N ASP A 157 -14.19 0.27 -5.60
CA ASP A 157 -12.78 0.69 -5.72
C ASP A 157 -12.62 2.19 -6.01
N GLN A 158 -13.67 3.00 -5.78
CA GLN A 158 -13.63 4.45 -6.01
C GLN A 158 -12.48 5.13 -5.23
N TRP A 159 -12.04 4.54 -4.13
CA TRP A 159 -10.90 5.03 -3.38
C TRP A 159 -9.55 4.77 -4.05
N LEU A 160 -9.40 3.66 -4.76
CA LEU A 160 -8.21 3.36 -5.57
C LEU A 160 -8.16 4.32 -6.77
N VAL A 161 -9.29 4.52 -7.44
CA VAL A 161 -9.41 5.51 -8.53
C VAL A 161 -8.95 6.87 -8.03
N ARG A 162 -9.49 7.31 -6.89
CA ARG A 162 -9.08 8.58 -6.26
C ARG A 162 -7.57 8.62 -6.00
N HIS A 163 -7.01 7.61 -5.34
CA HIS A 163 -5.59 7.57 -5.04
C HIS A 163 -4.72 7.73 -6.30
N PHE A 164 -5.03 6.97 -7.35
CA PHE A 164 -4.27 7.03 -8.60
C PHE A 164 -4.46 8.35 -9.35
N LEU A 165 -5.64 8.98 -9.30
CA LEU A 165 -5.82 10.31 -9.87
C LEU A 165 -4.99 11.39 -9.15
N TYR A 166 -4.94 11.36 -7.81
CA TYR A 166 -4.04 12.25 -7.05
C TYR A 166 -2.58 11.98 -7.36
N LYS A 167 -2.19 10.71 -7.52
CA LYS A 167 -0.84 10.34 -7.94
C LYS A 167 -0.49 10.90 -9.32
N CYS A 168 -1.42 10.82 -10.27
CA CYS A 168 -1.27 11.41 -11.61
C CYS A 168 -1.02 12.92 -11.51
N ASN A 169 -1.79 13.63 -10.69
CA ASN A 169 -1.62 15.07 -10.48
C ASN A 169 -0.28 15.42 -9.81
N HIS A 170 0.14 14.65 -8.80
CA HIS A 170 1.46 14.82 -8.19
C HIS A 170 2.59 14.65 -9.21
N ILE A 171 2.50 13.63 -10.08
CA ILE A 171 3.51 13.39 -11.14
C ILE A 171 3.53 14.54 -12.14
N ALA A 172 2.36 15.01 -12.57
CA ALA A 172 2.26 16.13 -13.50
C ALA A 172 2.84 17.43 -12.91
N ASN A 173 2.51 17.73 -11.65
CA ASN A 173 3.11 18.85 -10.92
C ASN A 173 4.64 18.73 -10.84
N LYS A 174 5.14 17.53 -10.49
CA LYS A 174 6.58 17.27 -10.45
C LYS A 174 7.24 17.51 -11.81
N ALA A 175 6.60 17.08 -12.90
CA ALA A 175 7.10 17.31 -14.26
C ALA A 175 7.22 18.80 -14.56
N VAL A 176 6.17 19.60 -14.29
CA VAL A 176 6.19 21.06 -14.46
C VAL A 176 7.28 21.72 -13.62
N CYS A 177 7.43 21.33 -12.35
CA CYS A 177 8.49 21.86 -11.48
C CYS A 177 9.89 21.57 -12.02
N VAL A 178 10.15 20.33 -12.49
CA VAL A 178 11.43 19.97 -13.10
C VAL A 178 11.68 20.78 -14.36
N MET A 179 10.67 20.95 -15.21
CA MET A 179 10.79 21.76 -16.42
C MET A 179 11.06 23.24 -16.09
N ASN A 180 10.34 23.84 -15.15
CA ASN A 180 10.58 25.24 -14.75
C ASN A 180 11.99 25.45 -14.18
N PHE A 181 12.47 24.50 -13.36
CA PHE A 181 13.83 24.53 -12.83
C PHE A 181 14.88 24.45 -13.95
N LEU A 182 14.70 23.54 -14.91
CA LEU A 182 15.61 23.41 -16.06
C LEU A 182 15.58 24.65 -16.97
N SER A 183 14.41 25.29 -17.12
CA SER A 183 14.25 26.53 -17.90
C SER A 183 15.09 27.66 -17.30
N ASN A 184 15.03 27.85 -15.99
CA ASN A 184 15.82 28.87 -15.27
C ASN A 184 17.33 28.63 -15.41
N LYS A 185 17.76 27.36 -15.51
CA LYS A 185 19.17 27.00 -15.70
C LYS A 185 19.66 27.20 -17.14
N LYS A 186 18.80 26.92 -18.14
CA LYS A 186 19.11 27.02 -19.58
C LYS A 186 19.01 28.43 -20.16
N ALA A 187 18.47 29.40 -19.43
CA ALA A 187 18.51 30.82 -19.85
C ALA A 187 19.95 31.32 -20.11
N ASN A 188 20.95 30.65 -19.51
CA ASN A 188 22.35 31.07 -19.55
C ASN A 188 23.22 30.35 -20.60
N ALA A 189 22.66 29.40 -21.37
CA ALA A 189 23.38 28.67 -22.42
C ALA A 189 22.41 28.03 -23.42
N GLU A 190 22.68 28.15 -24.73
CA GLU A 190 22.35 27.17 -25.80
C GLU A 190 21.29 27.47 -26.91
N ASP A 191 21.51 26.71 -27.98
CA ASP A 191 21.01 26.66 -29.37
C ASP A 191 19.48 26.57 -29.59
N LYS A 192 19.05 27.03 -30.77
CA LYS A 192 17.63 27.12 -31.19
C LYS A 192 16.89 25.77 -31.21
N ILE A 193 17.54 24.68 -31.63
CA ILE A 193 16.93 23.33 -31.74
C ILE A 193 16.61 22.75 -30.35
N GLN A 194 17.48 22.98 -29.37
CA GLN A 194 17.23 22.50 -28.02
C GLN A 194 16.10 23.27 -27.32
N ARG A 195 15.96 24.58 -27.61
CA ARG A 195 14.85 25.40 -27.11
C ARG A 195 13.49 24.93 -27.64
N SER A 196 13.38 24.55 -28.90
CA SER A 196 12.09 24.07 -29.45
C SER A 196 11.66 22.76 -28.83
N THR A 197 12.56 21.79 -28.67
CA THR A 197 12.26 20.50 -28.04
C THR A 197 11.91 20.68 -26.56
N PHE A 198 12.63 21.55 -25.85
CA PHE A 198 12.35 21.87 -24.47
C PHE A 198 10.98 22.56 -24.29
N GLY A 199 10.63 23.49 -25.18
CA GLY A 199 9.32 24.14 -25.21
C GLY A 199 8.18 23.13 -25.37
N GLN A 200 8.32 22.16 -26.28
CA GLN A 200 7.32 21.09 -26.47
C GLN A 200 7.16 20.20 -25.22
N LEU A 201 8.27 19.86 -24.55
CA LEU A 201 8.22 19.09 -23.31
C LEU A 201 7.53 19.87 -22.18
N GLN A 202 7.78 21.18 -22.09
CA GLN A 202 7.17 22.05 -21.09
C GLN A 202 5.66 22.19 -21.33
N GLU A 203 5.25 22.40 -22.58
CA GLU A 203 3.85 22.43 -22.98
C GLU A 203 3.15 21.10 -22.66
N THR A 204 3.80 19.98 -22.96
CA THR A 204 3.28 18.65 -22.64
C THR A 204 3.09 18.48 -21.14
N ALA A 205 4.05 18.89 -20.32
CA ALA A 205 3.94 18.82 -18.86
C ALA A 205 2.77 19.67 -18.33
N ASN A 206 2.63 20.90 -18.81
CA ASN A 206 1.51 21.79 -18.45
C ASN A 206 0.16 21.19 -18.86
N ARG A 207 0.08 20.62 -20.07
CA ARG A 207 -1.12 19.92 -20.54
C ARG A 207 -1.47 18.74 -19.66
N ARG A 208 -0.49 17.95 -19.19
CA ARG A 208 -0.76 16.83 -18.26
C ARG A 208 -1.24 17.32 -16.90
N LEU A 209 -0.73 18.45 -16.43
CA LEU A 209 -1.19 19.04 -15.18
C LEU A 209 -2.66 19.45 -15.27
N THR A 210 -3.05 20.19 -16.31
CA THR A 210 -4.45 20.60 -16.51
C THR A 210 -5.37 19.39 -16.69
N GLU A 211 -4.95 18.40 -17.47
CA GLU A 211 -5.69 17.14 -17.66
C GLU A 211 -5.88 16.39 -16.33
N SER A 212 -4.82 16.28 -15.52
CA SER A 212 -4.88 15.61 -14.22
C SER A 212 -5.87 16.27 -13.26
N SER A 213 -5.86 17.60 -13.20
CA SER A 213 -6.77 18.36 -12.35
C SER A 213 -8.20 18.22 -12.83
N TYR A 214 -8.43 18.26 -14.14
CA TYR A 214 -9.75 17.99 -14.72
C TYR A 214 -10.29 16.62 -14.31
N HIS A 215 -9.48 15.55 -14.41
CA HIS A 215 -9.93 14.21 -14.02
C HIS A 215 -10.28 14.11 -12.54
N ILE A 216 -9.54 14.79 -11.66
CA ILE A 216 -9.85 14.85 -10.22
C ILE A 216 -11.15 15.60 -9.98
N VAL A 217 -11.29 16.81 -10.52
CA VAL A 217 -12.49 17.64 -10.36
C VAL A 217 -13.73 16.91 -10.87
N LYS A 218 -13.64 16.30 -12.05
CA LYS A 218 -14.72 15.49 -12.61
C LYS A 218 -15.09 14.33 -11.69
N PHE A 219 -14.10 13.59 -11.20
CA PHE A 219 -14.32 12.46 -10.31
C PHE A 219 -14.94 12.89 -8.96
N ASP A 220 -14.50 14.00 -8.38
CA ASP A 220 -15.07 14.52 -7.14
C ASP A 220 -16.49 15.08 -7.33
N SER A 221 -16.78 15.68 -8.48
CA SER A 221 -18.13 16.08 -8.88
C SER A 221 -19.06 14.87 -9.01
N ASP A 222 -18.63 13.82 -9.70
CA ASP A 222 -19.40 12.57 -9.88
C ASP A 222 -19.65 11.84 -8.55
N THR A 223 -18.74 11.99 -7.58
CA THR A 223 -18.85 11.37 -6.24
C THR A 223 -19.49 12.27 -5.18
N GLY A 224 -19.90 13.49 -5.55
CA GLY A 224 -20.61 14.44 -4.69
C GLY A 224 -19.77 15.05 -3.56
N LYS A 225 -18.44 15.15 -3.72
CA LYS A 225 -17.52 15.68 -2.69
C LYS A 225 -16.97 17.05 -3.05
N TYR A 226 -17.83 18.07 -2.98
CA TYR A 226 -17.54 19.43 -3.46
C TYR A 226 -16.54 20.21 -2.61
N ASP A 227 -16.50 19.98 -1.28
CA ASP A 227 -15.64 20.76 -0.36
C ASP A 227 -14.15 20.72 -0.72
N ARG A 228 -13.69 19.65 -1.39
CA ARG A 228 -12.28 19.43 -1.76
C ARG A 228 -11.92 19.98 -3.14
N ILE A 229 -12.92 20.29 -3.97
CA ILE A 229 -12.73 20.85 -5.30
C ILE A 229 -12.22 22.28 -5.18
N THR A 230 -12.75 23.04 -4.22
CA THR A 230 -12.34 24.41 -3.90
C THR A 230 -10.87 24.51 -3.52
N ASP A 231 -10.34 23.58 -2.73
CA ASP A 231 -8.92 23.59 -2.33
C ASP A 231 -7.98 23.33 -3.51
N LEU A 232 -8.36 22.43 -4.43
CA LEU A 232 -7.57 22.10 -5.61
C LEU A 232 -7.54 23.25 -6.63
N VAL A 233 -8.68 23.90 -6.86
CA VAL A 233 -8.78 25.06 -7.77
C VAL A 233 -8.00 26.26 -7.20
N ASN A 234 -8.04 26.48 -5.89
CA ASN A 234 -7.28 27.55 -5.24
C ASN A 234 -5.76 27.31 -5.28
N MET A 235 -5.30 26.05 -5.20
CA MET A 235 -3.87 25.70 -5.33
C MET A 235 -3.30 25.83 -6.75
N GLN A 236 -4.15 26.00 -7.77
CA GLN A 236 -3.71 26.26 -9.15
C GLN A 236 -3.63 27.75 -9.50
N ASN A 237 -4.17 28.63 -8.64
CA ASN A 237 -4.18 30.10 -8.83
C ASN A 237 -3.09 30.82 -8.02
N ILE A 238 -2.07 30.10 -7.55
CA ILE A 238 -0.86 30.63 -6.88
C ILE A 238 0.36 30.17 -7.69
#